data_AF-A0A7M7Q341-F1
#
_entry.id   AF-A0A7M7Q341-F1
#
_cell.length_a   1.000
_cell.length_b   1.000
_cell.length_c   1.000
_cell.angle_alpha   90.00
_cell.angle_beta   90.00
_cell.angle_gamma   90.00
#
_symmetry.space_group_name_H-M   'P 1'
#
loop_
_entity.id
_entity.type
_entity.pdbx_description
1 polymer ?
#
loop_
_entity_poly.entity_id
_entity_poly.type
_entity_poly.pdbx_seq_one_letter_code
_entity_poly.pdbx_strand_id
1 'polypeptide(L)'
;MESGYNEDEESKYLMYYDVNNLYGWAMIQSLLCDGFKCVEDLNCDFFNVPDDASVGYTLEVDLEYPESLHDAHKDLPLCSEHAAPPGSNQEKVLPTLNSKERYVLHYVALKQALKYGFRLKHIHRALQFDQKPWLKPYIDLNSEMRKNAKNEF
;
A
#
# COMPACT_ATOMS: atom_id res chain seq x y z
N MET A 1 -15.85 -0.64 -41.96
CA MET A 1 -16.49 -1.36 -40.85
C MET A 1 -15.95 -2.76 -40.91
N GLU A 2 -14.99 -3.08 -40.05
CA GLU A 2 -14.24 -4.33 -40.11
C GLU A 2 -15.14 -5.52 -39.74
N SER A 3 -15.20 -6.48 -40.66
CA SER A 3 -15.98 -7.71 -40.62
C SER A 3 -15.30 -8.78 -39.75
N GLY A 4 -15.20 -8.54 -38.44
CA GLY A 4 -14.54 -9.46 -37.51
C GLY A 4 -15.04 -9.43 -36.06
N TYR A 5 -16.12 -8.69 -35.77
CA TYR A 5 -16.72 -8.66 -34.44
C TYR A 5 -17.74 -9.79 -34.30
N ASN A 6 -17.52 -10.68 -33.33
CA ASN A 6 -18.42 -11.77 -32.96
C ASN A 6 -19.10 -11.40 -31.63
N GLU A 7 -20.41 -11.16 -31.65
CA GLU A 7 -21.19 -10.78 -30.47
C GLU A 7 -21.23 -11.86 -29.37
N ASP A 8 -20.98 -13.12 -29.73
CA ASP A 8 -20.94 -14.26 -28.80
C ASP A 8 -19.56 -14.44 -28.15
N GLU A 9 -18.53 -13.72 -28.61
CA GLU A 9 -17.19 -13.77 -28.01
C GLU A 9 -17.06 -12.79 -26.83
N GLU A 10 -16.29 -13.19 -25.82
CA GLU A 10 -16.03 -12.37 -24.65
C GLU A 10 -15.33 -11.07 -25.06
N SER A 11 -15.95 -9.93 -24.76
CA SER A 11 -15.42 -8.61 -25.10
C SER A 11 -14.04 -8.40 -24.44
N LYS A 12 -13.01 -8.16 -25.26
CA LYS A 12 -11.65 -7.83 -24.80
C LYS A 12 -11.45 -6.32 -24.86
N TYR A 13 -11.21 -5.68 -23.73
CA TYR A 13 -10.89 -4.26 -23.67
C TYR A 13 -9.74 -4.02 -22.70
N LEU A 14 -8.93 -2.99 -23.00
CA LEU A 14 -7.85 -2.53 -22.14
C LEU A 14 -8.35 -1.32 -21.36
N MET A 15 -8.32 -1.41 -20.02
CA MET A 15 -8.72 -0.31 -19.15
C MET A 15 -7.49 0.46 -18.68
N TYR A 16 -7.50 1.79 -18.86
CA TYR A 16 -6.43 2.68 -18.41
C TYR A 16 -6.92 3.51 -17.22
N TYR A 17 -6.28 3.34 -16.07
CA TYR A 17 -6.53 4.13 -14.87
C TYR A 17 -5.34 5.05 -14.59
N ASP A 18 -5.62 6.34 -14.44
CA ASP A 18 -4.64 7.33 -14.01
C ASP A 18 -5.22 8.14 -12.85
N VAL A 19 -4.45 8.24 -11.77
CA VAL A 19 -4.87 8.94 -10.55
C VAL A 19 -4.19 10.30 -10.51
N ASN A 20 -5.00 11.35 -10.64
CA ASN A 20 -4.53 12.73 -10.54
C ASN A 20 -3.84 12.98 -9.19
N ASN A 21 -2.56 13.35 -9.23
CA ASN A 21 -1.77 13.75 -8.06
C ASN A 21 -1.68 12.66 -6.96
N LEU A 22 -1.48 11.39 -7.34
CA LEU A 22 -1.38 10.26 -6.42
C LEU A 22 -0.38 10.51 -5.27
N TYR A 23 0.83 11.00 -5.58
CA TYR A 23 1.82 11.29 -4.56
C TYR A 23 1.41 12.44 -3.65
N GLY A 24 0.81 13.51 -4.18
CA GLY A 24 0.29 14.59 -3.36
C GLY A 24 -0.77 14.09 -2.37
N TRP A 25 -1.68 13.22 -2.82
CA TRP A 25 -2.67 12.58 -1.96
C TRP A 25 -2.03 11.71 -0.86
N ALA A 26 -0.97 10.96 -1.18
CA ALA A 26 -0.23 10.19 -0.18
C ALA A 26 0.53 11.09 0.81
N MET A 27 1.09 12.19 0.34
CA MET A 27 1.86 13.14 1.15
C MET A 27 1.01 13.95 2.13
N ILE A 28 -0.30 14.09 1.90
CA ILE A 28 -1.20 14.76 2.86
C ILE A 28 -1.72 13.86 3.98
N GLN A 29 -1.44 12.55 3.93
CA GLN A 29 -1.80 11.63 5.00
C GLN A 29 -0.95 11.88 6.26
N SER A 30 -1.29 11.25 7.39
CA SER A 30 -0.43 11.28 8.57
C SER A 30 0.85 10.50 8.30
N LEU A 31 1.98 11.21 8.30
CA LEU A 31 3.30 10.65 8.03
C LEU A 31 4.14 10.63 9.30
N LEU A 32 5.01 9.62 9.41
CA LEU A 32 6.01 9.50 10.46
C LEU A 32 6.84 10.78 10.57
N CYS A 33 7.06 11.26 11.80
CA CYS A 33 7.79 12.50 12.08
C CYS A 33 9.01 12.26 12.98
N ASP A 34 8.77 11.86 14.22
CA ASP A 34 9.75 11.73 15.28
C ASP A 34 9.27 10.77 16.39
N GLY A 35 9.89 10.80 17.57
CA GLY A 35 9.41 10.03 18.72
C GLY A 35 9.62 8.51 18.64
N PHE A 36 10.52 8.03 17.77
CA PHE A 36 10.74 6.60 17.51
C PHE A 36 11.08 5.81 18.78
N LYS A 37 10.28 4.78 19.07
CA LYS A 37 10.43 3.89 20.24
C LYS A 37 10.11 2.45 19.87
N CYS A 38 10.93 1.50 20.30
CA CYS A 38 10.57 0.09 20.23
C CYS A 38 9.43 -0.21 21.19
N VAL A 39 8.43 -0.98 20.75
CA VAL A 39 7.33 -1.42 21.59
C VAL A 39 7.75 -2.66 22.37
N GLU A 40 7.60 -2.63 23.70
CA GLU A 40 7.94 -3.76 24.58
C GLU A 40 6.85 -4.84 24.60
N ASP A 41 5.58 -4.44 24.67
CA ASP A 41 4.43 -5.34 24.68
C ASP A 41 3.71 -5.37 23.32
N LEU A 42 3.87 -6.50 22.61
CA LEU A 42 3.26 -6.73 21.30
C LEU A 42 1.80 -7.18 21.36
N ASN A 43 1.19 -7.28 22.56
CA ASN A 43 -0.25 -7.55 22.70
C ASN A 43 -1.13 -6.30 22.53
N CYS A 44 -0.54 -5.16 22.16
CA CYS A 44 -1.27 -3.93 21.92
C CYS A 44 -2.23 -4.05 20.72
N ASP A 45 -3.34 -3.30 20.78
CA ASP A 45 -4.34 -3.28 19.71
C ASP A 45 -3.92 -2.32 18.57
N PHE A 46 -2.94 -2.76 17.77
CA PHE A 46 -2.44 -1.98 16.63
C PHE A 46 -3.50 -1.78 15.52
N PHE A 47 -4.54 -2.60 15.49
CA PHE A 47 -5.50 -2.67 14.39
C PHE A 47 -6.61 -1.63 14.52
N ASN A 48 -6.98 -1.24 15.74
CA ASN A 48 -8.02 -0.25 16.00
C ASN A 48 -7.50 1.19 16.13
N VAL A 49 -6.19 1.41 16.00
CA VAL A 49 -5.59 2.75 15.97
C VAL A 49 -6.13 3.50 14.75
N PRO A 50 -6.69 4.72 14.87
CA PRO A 50 -7.12 5.52 13.70
C PRO A 50 -5.95 5.87 12.78
N ASP A 51 -6.17 5.93 11.47
CA ASP A 51 -5.12 6.24 10.48
C ASP A 51 -4.50 7.64 10.67
N ASP A 52 -5.27 8.57 11.24
CA ASP A 52 -4.91 9.95 11.53
C ASP A 52 -4.48 10.18 12.99
N ALA A 53 -4.32 9.11 13.79
CA ALA A 53 -3.84 9.21 15.16
C ALA A 53 -2.48 9.91 15.24
N SER A 54 -2.20 10.57 16.36
CA SER A 54 -0.90 11.25 16.59
C SER A 54 0.27 10.27 16.75
N VAL A 55 -0.03 9.00 17.02
CA VAL A 55 0.95 7.92 17.19
C VAL A 55 0.63 6.83 16.17
N GLY A 56 1.66 6.37 15.46
CA GLY A 56 1.59 5.29 14.48
C GLY A 56 2.61 4.19 14.75
N TYR A 57 2.51 3.11 13.97
CA TYR A 57 3.36 1.93 14.12
C TYR A 57 3.86 1.39 12.79
N THR A 58 5.10 0.89 12.79
CA THR A 58 5.68 0.05 11.73
C THR A 58 5.95 -1.31 12.36
N LEU A 59 5.40 -2.36 11.78
CA LEU A 59 5.47 -3.71 12.33
C LEU A 59 6.27 -4.61 11.42
N GLU A 60 7.01 -5.55 12.02
CA GLU A 60 7.59 -6.70 11.35
C GLU A 60 6.74 -7.92 11.67
N VAL A 61 6.12 -8.51 10.65
CA VAL A 61 5.07 -9.53 10.81
C VAL A 61 5.23 -10.68 9.84
N ASP A 62 4.66 -11.83 10.21
CA ASP A 62 4.40 -12.93 9.28
C ASP A 62 2.94 -12.87 8.84
N LEU A 63 2.71 -12.86 7.54
CA LEU A 63 1.38 -12.82 6.94
C LEU A 63 1.17 -14.04 6.05
N GLU A 64 0.15 -14.84 6.35
CA GLU A 64 -0.32 -15.85 5.41
C GLU A 64 -1.13 -15.19 4.30
N TYR A 65 -0.80 -15.56 3.07
CA TYR A 65 -1.53 -15.23 1.85
C TYR A 65 -2.34 -16.48 1.43
N PRO A 66 -3.65 -16.54 1.71
CA PRO A 66 -4.44 -17.72 1.37
C PRO A 66 -4.55 -17.94 -0.14
N GLU A 67 -4.39 -19.18 -0.60
CA GLU A 67 -4.54 -19.55 -2.02
C GLU A 67 -5.92 -19.19 -2.59
N SER A 68 -6.96 -19.18 -1.75
CA SER A 68 -8.31 -18.78 -2.14
C SER A 68 -8.41 -17.34 -2.64
N LEU A 69 -7.41 -16.49 -2.38
CA LEU A 69 -7.35 -15.10 -2.84
C LEU A 69 -6.56 -14.93 -4.14
N HIS A 70 -5.85 -15.97 -4.62
CA HIS A 70 -4.93 -15.85 -5.74
C HIS A 70 -5.63 -15.40 -7.02
N ASP A 71 -6.78 -15.98 -7.35
CA ASP A 71 -7.55 -15.60 -8.54
C ASP A 71 -8.04 -14.15 -8.49
N ALA A 72 -8.43 -13.68 -7.29
CA ALA A 72 -8.93 -12.33 -7.08
C ALA A 72 -7.81 -11.28 -7.07
N HIS A 73 -6.60 -11.66 -6.65
CA HIS A 73 -5.48 -10.74 -6.47
C HIS A 73 -4.39 -10.87 -7.54
N LYS A 74 -4.53 -11.78 -8.51
CA LYS A 74 -3.51 -12.06 -9.54
C LYS A 74 -3.04 -10.81 -10.30
N ASP A 75 -3.94 -9.84 -10.50
CA ASP A 75 -3.66 -8.64 -11.28
C ASP A 75 -2.96 -7.56 -10.43
N LEU A 76 -3.31 -7.47 -9.14
CA LEU A 76 -2.74 -6.49 -8.20
C LEU A 76 -2.41 -7.13 -6.83
N PRO A 77 -1.36 -7.97 -6.75
CA PRO A 77 -0.95 -8.57 -5.47
C PRO A 77 -0.54 -7.51 -4.45
N LEU A 78 -1.03 -7.65 -3.22
CA LEU A 78 -0.63 -6.81 -2.09
C LEU A 78 0.72 -7.26 -1.50
N CYS A 79 1.37 -6.36 -0.76
CA CYS A 79 2.60 -6.61 -0.01
C CYS A 79 3.75 -7.11 -0.89
N SER A 80 4.13 -6.34 -1.92
CA SER A 80 5.27 -6.70 -2.78
C SER A 80 6.59 -6.79 -2.01
N GLU A 81 7.50 -7.63 -2.50
CA GLU A 81 8.76 -7.97 -1.82
C GLU A 81 9.95 -7.63 -2.70
N HIS A 82 11.08 -7.28 -2.10
CA HIS A 82 12.33 -7.10 -2.84
C HIS A 82 13.07 -8.44 -2.90
N ALA A 83 13.10 -9.06 -4.08
CA ALA A 83 13.73 -10.36 -4.27
C ALA A 83 14.19 -10.57 -5.71
N ALA A 84 15.09 -11.52 -5.92
CA ALA A 84 15.52 -11.92 -7.26
C ALA A 84 14.49 -12.88 -7.88
N PRO A 85 13.97 -12.60 -9.10
CA PRO A 85 13.05 -13.52 -9.76
C PRO A 85 13.78 -14.79 -10.22
N PRO A 86 13.04 -15.91 -10.46
CA PRO A 86 13.64 -17.15 -10.94
C PRO A 86 14.47 -16.93 -12.21
N GLY A 87 15.74 -17.37 -12.18
CA GLY A 87 16.66 -17.23 -13.30
C GLY A 87 17.37 -15.88 -13.42
N SER A 88 17.24 -14.99 -12.41
CA SER A 88 17.96 -13.72 -12.33
C SER A 88 18.68 -13.59 -10.98
N ASN A 89 19.81 -12.89 -10.96
CA ASN A 89 20.49 -12.47 -9.73
C ASN A 89 20.21 -11.00 -9.37
N GLN A 90 19.47 -10.28 -10.21
CA GLN A 90 19.07 -8.90 -9.94
C GLN A 90 17.78 -8.88 -9.12
N GLU A 91 17.85 -8.28 -7.94
CA GLU A 91 16.69 -8.04 -7.11
C GLU A 91 15.76 -6.99 -7.73
N LYS A 92 14.46 -7.22 -7.61
CA LYS A 92 13.39 -6.35 -8.08
C LYS A 92 12.26 -6.36 -7.06
N VAL A 93 11.37 -5.37 -7.14
CA VAL A 93 10.09 -5.42 -6.44
C VAL A 93 9.19 -6.42 -7.16
N LEU A 94 8.89 -7.54 -6.50
CA LEU A 94 8.08 -8.63 -7.02
C LEU A 94 6.70 -8.62 -6.36
N PRO A 95 5.60 -8.48 -7.13
CA PRO A 95 4.26 -8.66 -6.63
C PRO A 95 3.92 -10.15 -6.59
N THR A 96 4.38 -10.86 -5.56
CA THR A 96 4.15 -12.30 -5.41
C THR A 96 2.88 -12.58 -4.61
N LEU A 97 2.19 -13.67 -4.93
CA LEU A 97 1.06 -14.19 -4.16
C LEU A 97 1.50 -15.09 -2.99
N ASN A 98 2.79 -15.11 -2.68
CA ASN A 98 3.33 -15.93 -1.60
C ASN A 98 3.00 -15.32 -0.23
N SER A 99 2.96 -16.17 0.79
CA SER A 99 2.97 -15.71 2.19
C SER A 99 4.24 -14.87 2.46
N LYS A 100 4.12 -13.92 3.38
CA LYS A 100 5.17 -12.96 3.72
C LYS A 100 5.76 -13.32 5.08
N GLU A 101 7.08 -13.42 5.14
CA GLU A 101 7.82 -13.71 6.37
C GLU A 101 8.64 -12.48 6.77
N ARG A 102 8.59 -12.12 8.05
CA ARG A 102 9.29 -10.96 8.62
C ARG A 102 9.11 -9.68 7.80
N TYR A 103 7.91 -9.50 7.26
CA TYR A 103 7.55 -8.40 6.39
C TYR A 103 7.39 -7.12 7.20
N VAL A 104 8.07 -6.05 6.79
CA VAL A 104 8.03 -4.77 7.47
C VAL A 104 7.07 -3.84 6.76
N LEU A 105 6.03 -3.40 7.46
CA LEU A 105 5.01 -2.50 6.89
C LEU A 105 4.41 -1.54 7.93
N HIS A 106 3.87 -0.44 7.41
CA HIS A 106 3.11 0.53 8.18
C HIS A 106 1.77 -0.08 8.64
N TYR A 107 1.30 0.26 9.84
CA TYR A 107 0.07 -0.30 10.40
C TYR A 107 -1.19 -0.07 9.53
N VAL A 108 -1.26 1.04 8.78
CA VAL A 108 -2.35 1.30 7.82
C VAL A 108 -2.32 0.29 6.67
N ALA A 109 -1.13 -0.02 6.14
CA ALA A 109 -0.98 -1.04 5.10
C ALA A 109 -1.29 -2.44 5.64
N LEU A 110 -0.93 -2.73 6.91
CA LEU A 110 -1.30 -3.97 7.57
C LEU A 110 -2.82 -4.11 7.71
N LYS A 111 -3.52 -3.08 8.17
CA LYS A 111 -5.00 -3.07 8.22
C LYS A 111 -5.60 -3.33 6.85
N GLN A 112 -5.05 -2.72 5.81
CA GLN A 112 -5.49 -2.97 4.44
C GLN A 112 -5.28 -4.45 4.06
N ALA A 113 -4.09 -5.01 4.25
CA ALA A 113 -3.81 -6.41 3.94
C ALA A 113 -4.79 -7.37 4.65
N LEU A 114 -5.03 -7.17 5.95
CA LEU A 114 -5.97 -7.98 6.73
C LEU A 114 -7.42 -7.82 6.24
N LYS A 115 -7.83 -6.59 5.91
CA LYS A 115 -9.15 -6.31 5.32
C LYS A 115 -9.35 -7.05 3.99
N TYR A 116 -8.29 -7.21 3.20
CA TYR A 116 -8.31 -7.96 1.94
C TYR A 116 -8.02 -9.46 2.12
N GLY A 117 -8.06 -9.98 3.35
CA GLY A 117 -8.10 -11.42 3.61
C GLY A 117 -6.75 -12.06 3.94
N PHE A 118 -5.66 -11.29 4.04
CA PHE A 118 -4.43 -11.81 4.64
C PHE A 118 -4.70 -12.22 6.09
N ARG A 119 -3.97 -13.23 6.57
CA ARG A 119 -4.06 -13.69 7.94
C ARG A 119 -2.75 -13.40 8.66
N LEU A 120 -2.80 -12.59 9.70
CA LEU A 120 -1.65 -12.35 10.56
C LEU A 120 -1.29 -13.63 11.31
N LYS A 121 -0.03 -14.06 11.20
CA LYS A 121 0.50 -15.24 11.89
C LYS A 121 1.30 -14.87 13.13
N HIS A 122 2.17 -13.88 13.00
CA HIS A 122 3.07 -13.48 14.07
C HIS A 122 3.46 -12.01 13.95
N ILE A 123 3.69 -11.36 15.09
CA ILE A 123 4.32 -10.04 15.17
C ILE A 123 5.68 -10.23 15.83
N HIS A 124 6.76 -9.98 15.08
CA HIS A 124 8.12 -10.10 15.59
C HIS A 124 8.53 -8.87 16.39
N ARG A 125 8.24 -7.69 15.84
CA ARG A 125 8.66 -6.40 16.40
C ARG A 125 7.68 -5.30 15.97
N ALA A 126 7.58 -4.25 16.79
CA ALA A 126 6.88 -3.03 16.41
C ALA A 126 7.70 -1.80 16.82
N LEU A 127 7.71 -0.82 15.92
CA LEU A 127 8.29 0.50 16.12
C LEU A 127 7.17 1.52 16.19
N GLN A 128 7.04 2.18 17.32
CA GLN A 128 6.14 3.32 17.52
C GLN A 128 6.81 4.62 17.09
N PHE A 129 6.04 5.56 16.56
CA PHE A 129 6.48 6.92 16.22
C PHE A 129 5.34 7.91 16.33
N ASP A 130 5.68 9.19 16.46
CA ASP A 130 4.73 10.28 16.33
C ASP A 130 4.50 10.56 14.83
N GLN A 131 3.26 10.81 14.43
CA GLN A 131 2.88 11.11 13.05
C GLN A 131 1.88 12.26 12.96
N LYS A 132 1.93 13.00 11.85
CA LYS A 132 1.00 14.10 11.54
C LYS A 132 1.04 14.39 10.03
N PRO A 133 0.01 15.05 9.47
CA PRO A 133 -0.03 15.44 8.07
C PRO A 133 0.80 16.71 7.82
N TRP A 134 2.10 16.69 8.16
CA TRP A 134 2.96 17.88 8.16
C TRP A 134 3.22 18.47 6.78
N LEU A 135 3.13 17.66 5.71
CA LEU A 135 3.23 18.12 4.32
C LEU A 135 1.93 18.70 3.77
N LYS A 136 0.80 18.48 4.44
CA LYS A 136 -0.52 18.89 3.94
C LYS A 136 -0.61 20.38 3.59
N PRO A 137 -0.16 21.33 4.44
CA PRO A 137 -0.24 22.76 4.10
C PRO A 137 0.52 23.12 2.82
N TYR A 138 1.66 22.46 2.58
CA TYR A 138 2.47 22.68 1.39
C TYR A 138 1.80 22.11 0.13
N ILE A 139 1.27 20.88 0.21
CA ILE A 139 0.60 20.23 -0.92
C ILE A 139 -0.71 20.94 -1.29
N ASP A 140 -1.51 21.34 -0.28
CA ASP A 140 -2.75 22.09 -0.51
C ASP A 140 -2.46 23.42 -1.23
N LEU A 141 -1.45 24.17 -0.76
CA LEU A 141 -1.03 25.43 -1.38
C LEU A 141 -0.66 25.24 -2.86
N ASN A 142 0.19 24.26 -3.15
CA ASN A 142 0.63 23.99 -4.52
C ASN A 142 -0.53 23.51 -5.42
N SER A 143 -1.47 22.74 -4.85
CA SER A 143 -2.64 22.27 -5.58
C SER A 143 -3.57 23.43 -5.95
N GLU A 144 -3.79 24.38 -5.03
CA GLU A 144 -4.55 25.59 -5.31
C GLU A 144 -3.84 26.51 -6.32
N MET A 145 -2.53 26.67 -6.21
CA MET A 145 -1.76 27.43 -7.20
C MET A 145 -1.86 26.82 -8.60
N ARG A 146 -1.75 25.49 -8.72
CA ARG A 146 -1.90 24.78 -10.00
C ARG A 146 -3.30 24.93 -10.58
N LYS A 147 -4.34 24.89 -9.74
CA LYS A 147 -5.74 25.06 -10.16
C LYS A 147 -6.03 26.45 -10.71
N ASN A 148 -5.35 27.47 -10.18
CA ASN A 148 -5.48 28.87 -10.60
C ASN A 148 -4.55 29.27 -11.75
N ALA A 149 -3.63 28.39 -12.13
CA ALA A 149 -2.70 28.61 -13.22
C ALA A 149 -3.46 28.68 -14.56
N LYS A 150 -3.09 29.63 -15.42
CA LYS A 150 -3.76 29.89 -16.71
C LYS A 150 -2.90 29.49 -17.91
N ASN A 151 -1.71 28.97 -17.66
CA ASN A 151 -0.78 28.44 -18.64
C ASN A 151 -1.09 26.95 -18.88
N GLU A 152 -0.78 26.44 -20.07
CA GLU A 152 -0.98 25.03 -20.44
C GLU A 152 0.04 24.06 -19.80
N PHE A 153 0.77 24.49 -18.76
CA PHE A 153 1.83 23.72 -18.08
C PHE A 153 1.60 23.64 -16.57
#